data_AF-A0A349V1S3-F1
#
_entry.id   AF-A0A349V1S3-F1
#
_cell.length_a   1.000
_cell.length_b   1.000
_cell.length_c   1.000
_cell.angle_alpha   90.00
_cell.angle_beta   90.00
_cell.angle_gamma   90.00
#
_symmetry.space_group_name_H-M   'P 1'
#
loop_
_entity.id
_entity.type
_entity.pdbx_description
1 polymer ?
#
loop_
_entity_poly.entity_id
_entity_poly.type
_entity_poly.pdbx_seq_one_letter_code
_entity_poly.pdbx_strand_id
1 'polypeptide(L)'
;MILSFPRRIPSIAFAVFGFCSLTGVIMPVQATTRLIVDTVDHGIAGKAQIVISDGRVRLTHSGMPRQEVLFISDNREVYFIRHARKELTRVDPAVLRQSIDQFSGIAQSLMAQRETLSEEKREQLDEMLKSLGIPDPDALAGGSIKLKHLGQRGDAAGIRCQWWQIRREERAIGRSCVADNNGLGIAPADFHTLTALAAYVQELQLSASALLSSMGFVLPP
;
A
#
# COMPACT_ATOMS: atom_id res chain seq x y z
N MET A 1 -59.31 21.96 -44.58
CA MET A 1 -59.52 23.34 -44.10
C MET A 1 -58.14 23.86 -43.67
N ILE A 2 -57.25 24.16 -44.61
CA ILE A 2 -57.00 25.47 -45.25
C ILE A 2 -56.95 26.61 -44.22
N LEU A 3 -55.75 27.09 -43.89
CA LEU A 3 -55.29 28.42 -44.32
C LEU A 3 -53.83 28.68 -43.94
N SER A 4 -53.06 28.94 -44.98
CA SER A 4 -51.76 29.60 -45.04
C SER A 4 -51.90 31.10 -44.76
N PHE A 5 -50.90 31.77 -44.15
CA PHE A 5 -50.07 32.84 -44.75
C PHE A 5 -49.11 33.49 -43.71
N PRO A 6 -48.00 34.10 -44.16
CA PRO A 6 -46.83 34.48 -43.39
C PRO A 6 -46.79 36.00 -43.09
N ARG A 7 -45.84 36.43 -42.25
CA ARG A 7 -45.30 37.80 -42.32
C ARG A 7 -43.86 37.85 -41.80
N ARG A 8 -42.94 38.11 -42.73
CA ARG A 8 -41.60 38.65 -42.47
C ARG A 8 -41.70 40.14 -42.09
N ILE A 9 -40.56 40.65 -41.57
CA ILE A 9 -40.04 42.04 -41.53
C ILE A 9 -39.98 42.58 -40.08
N PRO A 10 -38.93 43.30 -39.66
CA PRO A 10 -37.49 43.18 -39.96
C PRO A 10 -36.63 43.14 -38.68
N SER A 11 -35.33 43.01 -38.89
CA SER A 11 -34.28 43.21 -37.90
C SER A 11 -34.33 44.60 -37.23
N ILE A 12 -33.85 44.59 -35.98
CA ILE A 12 -33.00 45.58 -35.28
C ILE A 12 -33.63 46.00 -33.95
N ALA A 13 -33.14 45.39 -32.87
CA ALA A 13 -32.81 46.10 -31.65
C ALA A 13 -31.71 45.30 -30.94
N PHE A 14 -30.50 45.84 -30.99
CA PHE A 14 -29.39 45.45 -30.13
C PHE A 14 -29.85 45.57 -28.67
N ALA A 15 -30.15 44.44 -28.05
CA ALA A 15 -30.17 44.34 -26.60
C ALA A 15 -28.93 43.52 -26.21
N VAL A 16 -27.90 44.23 -25.78
CA VAL A 16 -26.73 43.67 -25.11
C VAL A 16 -27.23 43.03 -23.81
N PHE A 17 -27.63 41.77 -23.88
CA PHE A 17 -27.85 40.95 -22.69
C PHE A 17 -26.51 40.38 -22.26
N GLY A 18 -26.02 40.87 -21.12
CA GLY A 18 -24.86 40.35 -20.44
C GLY A 18 -25.01 38.85 -20.20
N PHE A 19 -24.26 38.07 -20.96
CA PHE A 19 -24.07 36.66 -20.70
C PHE A 19 -23.11 36.56 -19.50
N CYS A 20 -23.65 36.57 -18.29
CA CYS A 20 -22.97 36.01 -17.12
C CYS A 20 -22.85 34.51 -17.36
N SER A 21 -21.80 34.11 -18.09
CA SER A 21 -21.38 32.72 -18.18
C SER A 21 -21.03 32.24 -16.78
N LEU A 22 -21.98 31.59 -16.09
CA LEU A 22 -21.65 30.64 -15.05
C LEU A 22 -20.89 29.50 -15.72
N THR A 23 -19.58 29.67 -15.88
CA THR A 23 -18.65 28.56 -16.07
C THR A 23 -18.66 27.78 -14.77
N GLY A 24 -19.63 26.87 -14.63
CA GLY A 24 -19.58 25.81 -13.64
C GLY A 24 -18.31 25.03 -13.89
N VAL A 25 -17.32 25.19 -13.01
CA VAL A 25 -16.12 24.37 -13.01
C VAL A 25 -16.59 22.97 -12.67
N ILE A 26 -16.78 22.13 -13.69
CA ILE A 26 -16.96 20.69 -13.51
C ILE A 26 -15.62 20.22 -12.97
N MET A 27 -15.47 20.18 -11.65
CA MET A 27 -14.29 19.60 -11.04
C MET A 27 -14.28 18.12 -11.40
N PRO A 28 -13.18 17.60 -11.97
CA PRO A 28 -13.07 16.18 -12.23
C PRO A 28 -13.19 15.44 -10.90
N VAL A 29 -14.20 14.58 -10.80
CA VAL A 29 -14.28 13.60 -9.71
C VAL A 29 -13.01 12.76 -9.79
N GLN A 30 -12.17 12.83 -8.75
CA GLN A 30 -10.98 11.99 -8.64
C GLN A 30 -11.47 10.53 -8.68
N ALA A 31 -11.11 9.81 -9.75
CA ALA A 31 -11.51 8.42 -9.91
C ALA A 31 -10.84 7.57 -8.82
N THR A 32 -11.64 6.78 -8.11
CA THR A 32 -11.14 5.79 -7.15
C THR A 32 -10.18 4.81 -7.85
N THR A 33 -8.93 4.74 -7.40
CA THR A 33 -8.01 3.71 -7.86
C THR A 33 -8.35 2.36 -7.20
N ARG A 34 -8.44 1.29 -7.99
CA ARG A 34 -8.62 -0.09 -7.51
C ARG A 34 -7.53 -0.98 -8.07
N LEU A 35 -6.74 -1.57 -7.17
CA LEU A 35 -5.74 -2.57 -7.49
C LEU A 35 -6.24 -3.95 -7.06
N ILE A 36 -6.03 -4.96 -7.90
CA ILE A 36 -6.31 -6.36 -7.60
C ILE A 36 -5.00 -7.11 -7.76
N VAL A 37 -4.57 -7.77 -6.69
CA VAL A 37 -3.31 -8.51 -6.64
C VAL A 37 -3.65 -9.96 -6.36
N ASP A 38 -3.17 -10.86 -7.22
CA ASP A 38 -3.22 -12.29 -6.93
C ASP A 38 -2.21 -12.61 -5.82
N THR A 39 -2.67 -13.29 -4.79
CA THR A 39 -1.89 -13.61 -3.60
C THR A 39 -1.84 -15.12 -3.39
N VAL A 40 -0.79 -15.59 -2.74
CA VAL A 40 -0.72 -16.96 -2.22
C VAL A 40 -0.34 -16.84 -0.76
N ASP A 41 -1.28 -17.15 0.12
CA ASP A 41 -1.11 -17.05 1.57
C ASP A 41 -1.18 -18.45 2.18
N HIS A 42 -0.10 -18.88 2.84
CA HIS A 42 0.07 -20.25 3.34
C HIS A 42 -0.27 -21.36 2.32
N GLY A 43 0.06 -21.14 1.04
CA GLY A 43 -0.22 -22.09 -0.05
C GLY A 43 -1.64 -22.03 -0.62
N ILE A 44 -2.50 -21.14 -0.11
CA ILE A 44 -3.85 -20.91 -0.59
C ILE A 44 -3.86 -19.70 -1.52
N ALA A 45 -4.27 -19.91 -2.77
CA ALA A 45 -4.44 -18.82 -3.72
C ALA A 45 -5.61 -17.92 -3.31
N GLY A 46 -5.40 -16.62 -3.38
CA GLY A 46 -6.38 -15.59 -3.05
C GLY A 46 -6.22 -14.36 -3.94
N LYS A 47 -7.08 -13.38 -3.67
CA LYS A 47 -7.01 -12.05 -4.27
C LYS A 47 -7.04 -11.03 -3.15
N ALA A 48 -6.01 -10.20 -3.09
CA ALA A 48 -6.05 -8.94 -2.38
C ALA A 48 -6.67 -7.87 -3.28
N GLN A 49 -7.59 -7.09 -2.73
CA GLN A 49 -8.13 -5.91 -3.37
C GLN A 49 -7.79 -4.70 -2.53
N ILE A 50 -7.15 -3.72 -3.15
CA ILE A 50 -6.74 -2.45 -2.58
C ILE A 50 -7.56 -1.36 -3.26
N VAL A 51 -8.33 -0.61 -2.49
CA VAL A 51 -9.11 0.53 -2.98
C VAL A 51 -8.55 1.79 -2.36
N ILE A 52 -8.21 2.77 -3.18
CA ILE A 52 -7.64 4.04 -2.78
C ILE A 52 -8.60 5.14 -3.18
N SER A 53 -8.94 5.99 -2.23
CA SER A 53 -9.79 7.15 -2.45
C SER A 53 -9.65 8.11 -1.29
N ASP A 54 -9.55 9.41 -1.58
CA ASP A 54 -9.67 10.48 -0.59
C ASP A 54 -8.72 10.29 0.62
N GLY A 55 -7.44 10.02 0.34
CA GLY A 55 -6.42 9.83 1.39
C GLY A 55 -6.53 8.52 2.17
N ARG A 56 -7.39 7.59 1.76
CA ARG A 56 -7.65 6.32 2.45
C ARG A 56 -7.28 5.13 1.59
N VAL A 57 -6.79 4.07 2.22
CA VAL A 57 -6.54 2.78 1.59
C VAL A 57 -7.35 1.71 2.30
N ARG A 58 -8.20 1.01 1.56
CA ARG A 58 -8.96 -0.13 2.06
C ARG A 58 -8.46 -1.42 1.42
N LEU A 59 -7.98 -2.33 2.24
CA LEU A 59 -7.49 -3.64 1.85
C LEU A 59 -8.50 -4.71 2.26
N THR A 60 -8.87 -5.56 1.30
CA THR A 60 -9.68 -6.77 1.53
C THR A 60 -8.98 -7.97 0.92
N HIS A 61 -9.19 -9.16 1.48
CA HIS A 61 -8.62 -10.40 0.95
C HIS A 61 -9.69 -11.48 0.80
N SER A 62 -9.70 -12.19 -0.32
CA SER A 62 -10.71 -13.23 -0.59
C SER A 62 -10.68 -14.40 0.41
N GLY A 63 -9.49 -14.73 0.95
CA GLY A 63 -9.32 -15.76 1.97
C GLY A 63 -9.82 -15.36 3.37
N MET A 64 -10.08 -14.06 3.59
CA MET A 64 -10.60 -13.53 4.85
C MET A 64 -11.86 -12.69 4.58
N PRO A 65 -12.96 -13.33 4.11
CA PRO A 65 -14.18 -12.61 3.80
C PRO A 65 -14.70 -11.92 5.07
N ARG A 66 -15.30 -10.73 4.88
CA ARG A 66 -15.84 -9.90 5.98
C ARG A 66 -14.79 -9.32 6.94
N GLN A 67 -13.52 -9.34 6.56
CA GLN A 67 -12.45 -8.61 7.21
C GLN A 67 -11.86 -7.59 6.25
N GLU A 68 -11.54 -6.41 6.75
CA GLU A 68 -10.82 -5.39 5.98
C GLU A 68 -9.89 -4.58 6.87
N VAL A 69 -8.83 -4.08 6.25
CA VAL A 69 -7.89 -3.14 6.86
C VAL A 69 -8.12 -1.80 6.21
N LEU A 70 -8.29 -0.76 7.01
CA LEU A 70 -8.42 0.63 6.56
C LEU A 70 -7.24 1.43 7.09
N PHE A 71 -6.48 2.04 6.19
CA PHE A 71 -5.45 3.02 6.51
C PHE A 71 -5.92 4.41 6.11
N ILE A 72 -5.70 5.39 6.99
CA ILE A 72 -5.98 6.81 6.74
C ILE A 72 -4.66 7.55 6.76
N SER A 73 -4.29 8.17 5.63
CA SER A 73 -2.95 8.74 5.46
C SER A 73 -2.70 10.00 6.30
N ASP A 74 -3.71 10.87 6.44
CA ASP A 74 -3.59 12.17 7.14
C ASP A 74 -3.08 12.04 8.58
N ASN A 75 -3.54 11.03 9.30
CA ASN A 75 -3.21 10.78 10.71
C ASN A 75 -2.51 9.44 10.95
N ARG A 76 -2.18 8.71 9.87
CA ARG A 76 -1.55 7.38 9.88
C ARG A 76 -2.29 6.36 10.75
N GLU A 77 -3.60 6.46 10.83
CA GLU A 77 -4.40 5.49 11.60
C GLU A 77 -4.65 4.22 10.78
N VAL A 78 -4.55 3.08 11.45
CA VAL A 78 -4.92 1.77 10.89
C VAL A 78 -6.08 1.20 11.69
N TYR A 79 -7.08 0.70 10.97
CA TYR A 79 -8.25 0.05 11.53
C TYR A 79 -8.38 -1.36 10.98
N PHE A 80 -8.58 -2.33 11.86
CA PHE A 80 -9.03 -3.66 11.52
C PHE A 80 -10.54 -3.74 11.75
N ILE A 81 -11.28 -4.04 10.68
CA ILE A 81 -12.74 -4.09 10.70
C ILE A 81 -13.16 -5.55 10.50
N ARG A 82 -13.85 -6.12 11.49
CA ARG A 82 -14.43 -7.47 11.44
C ARG A 82 -15.95 -7.37 11.37
N HIS A 83 -16.47 -7.33 10.14
CA HIS A 83 -17.90 -7.13 9.85
C HIS A 83 -18.80 -8.23 10.42
N ALA A 84 -18.30 -9.47 10.56
CA ALA A 84 -19.06 -10.56 11.17
C ALA A 84 -19.35 -10.33 12.66
N ARG A 85 -18.42 -9.69 13.38
CA ARG A 85 -18.51 -9.44 14.82
C ARG A 85 -18.95 -8.01 15.16
N LYS A 86 -19.09 -7.14 14.14
CA LYS A 86 -19.30 -5.69 14.31
C LYS A 86 -18.19 -5.05 15.16
N GLU A 87 -16.98 -5.55 15.01
CA GLU A 87 -15.81 -5.07 15.75
C GLU A 87 -14.97 -4.14 14.88
N LEU A 88 -14.54 -3.04 15.49
CA LEU A 88 -13.56 -2.10 14.97
C LEU A 88 -12.40 -2.07 15.95
N THR A 89 -11.20 -2.41 15.49
CA THR A 89 -9.98 -2.29 16.29
C THR A 89 -9.09 -1.23 15.66
N ARG A 90 -8.87 -0.12 16.37
CA ARG A 90 -7.88 0.88 15.98
C ARG A 90 -6.50 0.44 16.46
N VAL A 91 -5.52 0.44 15.56
CA VAL A 91 -4.12 0.33 15.91
C VAL A 91 -3.65 1.71 16.33
N ASP A 92 -3.38 1.87 17.62
CA ASP A 92 -2.81 3.10 18.14
C ASP A 92 -1.28 3.08 17.93
N PRO A 93 -0.73 3.98 17.10
CA PRO A 93 0.70 3.97 16.82
C PRO A 93 1.55 4.28 18.05
N ALA A 94 1.03 5.01 19.04
CA ALA A 94 1.76 5.27 20.28
C ALA A 94 1.84 4.02 21.15
N VAL A 95 0.75 3.25 21.25
CA VAL A 95 0.73 1.96 21.95
C VAL A 95 1.65 0.97 21.26
N LEU A 96 1.60 0.91 19.93
CA LEU A 96 2.47 0.03 19.15
C LEU A 96 3.95 0.40 19.37
N ARG A 97 4.30 1.70 19.36
CA ARG A 97 5.66 2.19 19.63
C ARG A 97 6.12 1.85 21.04
N GLN A 98 5.26 2.03 22.04
CA GLN A 98 5.57 1.65 23.42
C GLN A 98 5.82 0.14 23.56
N SER A 99 5.01 -0.70 22.90
CA SER A 99 5.22 -2.15 22.90
C SER A 99 6.52 -2.54 22.19
N ILE A 100 6.85 -1.86 21.09
CA ILE A 100 8.12 -2.01 20.39
C ILE A 100 9.30 -1.65 21.30
N ASP A 101 9.25 -0.50 21.96
CA ASP A 101 10.34 -0.03 22.82
C ASP A 101 10.60 -1.01 23.97
N GLN A 102 9.53 -1.50 24.62
CA GLN A 102 9.62 -2.53 25.66
C GLN A 102 10.24 -3.83 25.13
N PHE A 103 9.79 -4.30 23.97
CA PHE A 103 10.28 -5.53 23.37
C PHE A 103 11.75 -5.39 22.92
N SER A 104 12.12 -4.24 22.38
CA SER A 104 13.50 -3.94 21.97
C SER A 104 14.47 -3.94 23.16
N GLY A 105 14.05 -3.47 24.33
CA GLY A 105 14.85 -3.54 25.56
C GLY A 105 15.11 -4.98 26.02
N ILE A 106 14.11 -5.86 25.89
CA ILE A 106 14.26 -7.29 26.19
C ILE A 106 15.23 -7.93 25.19
N ALA A 107 15.03 -7.67 23.90
CA ALA A 107 15.89 -8.19 22.84
C ALA A 107 17.36 -7.75 23.03
N GLN A 108 17.61 -6.46 23.32
CA GLN A 108 18.96 -5.93 23.59
C GLN A 108 19.60 -6.59 24.81
N SER A 109 18.84 -6.80 25.89
CA SER A 109 19.33 -7.51 27.09
C SER A 109 19.73 -8.96 26.78
N LEU A 110 18.94 -9.66 25.96
CA LEU A 110 19.25 -11.01 25.51
C LEU A 110 20.47 -11.04 24.58
N MET A 111 20.60 -10.07 23.67
CA MET A 111 21.76 -9.95 22.78
C MET A 111 23.05 -9.64 23.57
N ALA A 112 22.99 -8.77 24.57
CA ALA A 112 24.14 -8.50 25.44
C ALA A 112 24.58 -9.75 26.23
N GLN A 113 23.60 -10.58 26.64
CA GLN A 113 23.92 -11.87 27.28
C GLN A 113 24.54 -12.85 26.28
N ARG A 114 24.08 -12.88 25.03
CA ARG A 114 24.63 -13.73 23.95
C ARG A 114 26.15 -13.60 23.80
N GLU A 115 26.71 -12.40 23.91
CA GLU A 115 28.15 -12.17 23.78
C GLU A 115 28.98 -12.84 24.89
N THR A 116 28.36 -13.11 26.04
CA THR A 116 28.99 -13.74 27.21
C THR A 116 28.76 -15.24 27.31
N LEU A 117 27.97 -15.82 26.39
CA LEU A 117 27.62 -17.23 26.38
C LEU A 117 28.61 -18.08 25.58
N SER A 118 28.76 -19.34 25.99
CA SER A 118 29.44 -20.38 25.19
C SER A 118 28.66 -20.67 23.90
N GLU A 119 29.32 -21.16 22.86
CA GLU A 119 28.70 -21.39 21.54
C GLU A 119 27.41 -22.22 21.61
N GLU A 120 27.42 -23.32 22.35
CA GLU A 120 26.24 -24.19 22.53
C GLU A 120 25.03 -23.46 23.14
N LYS A 121 25.28 -22.45 23.98
CA LYS A 121 24.23 -21.61 24.58
C LYS A 121 23.84 -20.43 23.69
N ARG A 122 24.73 -19.97 22.80
CA ARG A 122 24.38 -18.99 21.77
C ARG A 122 23.41 -19.60 20.78
N GLU A 123 23.65 -20.83 20.33
CA GLU A 123 22.74 -21.54 19.42
C GLU A 123 21.35 -21.75 20.02
N GLN A 124 21.25 -22.17 21.29
CA GLN A 124 19.95 -22.27 21.98
C GLN A 124 19.24 -20.92 22.11
N LEU A 125 19.98 -19.86 22.41
CA LEU A 125 19.41 -18.52 22.49
C LEU A 125 18.94 -18.03 21.12
N ASP A 126 19.70 -18.31 20.06
CA ASP A 126 19.34 -17.95 18.68
C ASP A 126 18.08 -18.69 18.22
N GLU A 127 17.93 -19.96 18.59
CA GLU A 127 16.71 -20.73 18.35
C GLU A 127 15.51 -20.17 19.13
N MET A 128 15.70 -19.76 20.38
CA MET A 128 14.68 -19.08 21.17
C MET A 128 14.28 -17.73 20.56
N LEU A 129 15.24 -16.89 20.18
CA LEU A 129 14.99 -15.60 19.54
C LEU A 129 14.21 -15.77 18.22
N LYS A 130 14.60 -16.78 17.43
CA LYS A 130 13.88 -17.17 16.21
C LYS A 130 12.45 -17.61 16.49
N SER A 131 12.21 -18.37 17.56
CA SER A 131 10.85 -18.78 17.96
C SER A 131 9.97 -17.60 18.37
N LEU A 132 10.57 -16.52 18.87
CA LEU A 132 9.90 -15.26 19.21
C LEU A 132 9.74 -14.32 18.01
N GLY A 133 10.10 -14.76 16.81
CA GLY A 133 10.03 -13.97 15.59
C GLY A 133 11.08 -12.86 15.51
N ILE A 134 12.03 -12.80 16.44
CA ILE A 134 13.17 -11.88 16.34
C ILE A 134 14.07 -12.41 15.23
N PRO A 135 14.26 -11.66 14.13
CA PRO A 135 15.15 -12.10 13.08
C PRO A 135 16.55 -12.27 13.65
N ASP A 136 17.21 -13.35 13.23
CA ASP A 136 18.62 -13.57 13.51
C ASP A 136 19.38 -12.29 13.13
N PRO A 137 20.19 -11.70 14.04
CA PRO A 137 20.95 -10.49 13.74
C PRO A 137 21.86 -10.64 12.51
N ASP A 138 22.28 -11.87 12.19
CA ASP A 138 23.05 -12.17 10.99
C ASP A 138 22.15 -12.36 9.75
N ALA A 139 20.85 -12.67 9.93
CA ALA A 139 19.85 -12.73 8.86
C ALA A 139 19.20 -11.38 8.53
N LEU A 140 19.33 -10.38 9.40
CA LEU A 140 19.00 -8.97 9.09
C LEU A 140 19.84 -8.42 7.93
N ALA A 141 20.93 -9.10 7.57
CA ALA A 141 21.68 -8.88 6.33
C ALA A 141 21.00 -9.46 5.08
N GLY A 142 19.67 -9.51 5.05
CA GLY A 142 18.93 -9.78 3.81
C GLY A 142 19.24 -8.69 2.79
N GLY A 143 20.23 -8.93 1.93
CA GLY A 143 20.82 -7.90 1.06
C GLY A 143 19.80 -7.03 0.32
N SER A 144 20.13 -5.75 0.16
CA SER A 144 19.24 -4.75 -0.43
C SER A 144 18.72 -5.20 -1.79
N ILE A 145 17.40 -5.08 -2.00
CA ILE A 145 16.81 -5.25 -3.34
C ILE A 145 17.19 -4.04 -4.19
N LYS A 146 17.74 -4.30 -5.37
CA LYS A 146 18.08 -3.28 -6.37
C LYS A 146 17.34 -3.55 -7.66
N LEU A 147 16.85 -2.49 -8.29
CA LEU A 147 16.22 -2.54 -9.61
C LEU A 147 17.22 -2.06 -10.66
N LYS A 148 17.48 -2.89 -11.67
CA LYS A 148 18.30 -2.52 -12.83
C LYS A 148 17.43 -2.43 -14.07
N HIS A 149 17.37 -1.25 -14.68
CA HIS A 149 16.67 -1.05 -15.95
C HIS A 149 17.32 -1.91 -17.06
N LEU A 150 16.50 -2.61 -17.85
CA LEU A 150 17.00 -3.47 -18.93
C LEU A 150 17.03 -2.80 -20.31
N GLY A 151 16.53 -1.56 -20.44
CA GLY A 151 16.45 -0.88 -21.74
C GLY A 151 15.38 -1.43 -22.69
N GLN A 152 14.63 -2.44 -22.26
CA GLN A 152 13.61 -3.11 -23.07
C GLN A 152 12.23 -2.55 -22.71
N ARG A 153 11.42 -2.26 -23.74
CA ARG A 153 9.99 -1.97 -23.58
C ARG A 153 9.19 -3.26 -23.61
N GLY A 154 8.04 -3.27 -22.93
CA GLY A 154 7.13 -4.39 -22.88
C GLY A 154 5.68 -3.93 -22.81
N ASP A 155 4.79 -4.91 -22.78
CA ASP A 155 3.37 -4.75 -22.49
C ASP A 155 2.98 -5.85 -21.50
N ALA A 156 2.25 -5.49 -20.45
CA ALA A 156 1.62 -6.45 -19.55
C ALA A 156 0.21 -5.98 -19.23
N ALA A 157 -0.77 -6.88 -19.38
CA ALA A 157 -2.19 -6.56 -19.20
C ALA A 157 -2.66 -5.34 -20.01
N GLY A 158 -2.08 -5.09 -21.20
CA GLY A 158 -2.39 -3.93 -22.04
C GLY A 158 -1.75 -2.62 -21.59
N ILE A 159 -0.86 -2.67 -20.60
CA ILE A 159 -0.11 -1.52 -20.09
C ILE A 159 1.31 -1.55 -20.64
N ARG A 160 1.68 -0.50 -21.37
CA ARG A 160 3.05 -0.30 -21.84
C ARG A 160 3.98 -0.04 -20.66
N CYS A 161 5.10 -0.75 -20.62
CA CYS A 161 6.03 -0.67 -19.51
C CYS A 161 7.49 -0.76 -19.98
N GLN A 162 8.41 -0.54 -19.05
CA GLN A 162 9.81 -0.88 -19.19
C GLN A 162 10.13 -2.12 -18.37
N TRP A 163 10.98 -3.00 -18.89
CA TRP A 163 11.45 -4.15 -18.15
C TRP A 163 12.58 -3.77 -17.21
N TRP A 164 12.44 -4.17 -15.96
CA TRP A 164 13.42 -4.03 -14.91
C TRP A 164 13.82 -5.40 -14.38
N GLN A 165 15.09 -5.57 -14.06
CA GLN A 165 15.59 -6.74 -13.36
C GLN A 165 15.67 -6.46 -11.87
N ILE A 166 15.06 -7.36 -11.11
CA ILE A 166 15.12 -7.36 -9.65
C ILE A 166 16.35 -8.17 -9.25
N ARG A 167 17.26 -7.53 -8.52
CA ARG A 167 18.48 -8.14 -7.99
C ARG A 167 18.44 -8.11 -6.47
N ARG A 168 18.85 -9.20 -5.85
CA ARG A 168 19.26 -9.23 -4.44
C ARG A 168 20.78 -9.32 -4.47
N GLU A 169 21.44 -8.24 -4.04
CA GLU A 169 22.88 -8.06 -4.22
C GLU A 169 23.29 -8.21 -5.70
N GLU A 170 24.17 -9.15 -6.02
CA GLU A 170 24.61 -9.43 -7.39
C GLU A 170 23.79 -10.54 -8.09
N ARG A 171 22.85 -11.18 -7.38
CA ARG A 171 22.02 -12.25 -7.94
C ARG A 171 20.71 -11.69 -8.50
N ALA A 172 20.45 -11.98 -9.76
CA ALA A 172 19.14 -11.75 -10.35
C ALA A 172 18.10 -12.70 -9.74
N ILE A 173 17.03 -12.15 -9.18
CA ILE A 173 15.95 -12.92 -8.54
C ILE A 173 14.63 -12.83 -9.32
N GLY A 174 14.52 -11.91 -10.27
CA GLY A 174 13.32 -11.77 -11.08
C GLY A 174 13.37 -10.62 -12.08
N ARG A 175 12.25 -10.43 -12.77
CA ARG A 175 12.00 -9.28 -13.65
C ARG A 175 10.62 -8.72 -13.36
N SER A 176 10.47 -7.42 -13.50
CA SER A 176 9.18 -6.73 -13.40
C SER A 176 8.98 -5.79 -14.58
N CYS A 177 7.72 -5.67 -15.02
CA CYS A 177 7.25 -4.74 -16.04
C CYS A 177 6.70 -3.52 -15.30
N VAL A 178 7.45 -2.41 -15.34
CA VAL A 178 7.16 -1.21 -14.55
C VAL A 178 6.71 -0.08 -15.48
N ALA A 179 5.55 0.50 -15.16
CA ALA A 179 5.00 1.67 -15.81
C ALA A 179 4.93 2.83 -14.81
N ASP A 180 4.91 4.07 -15.32
CA ASP A 180 4.64 5.24 -14.50
C ASP A 180 3.16 5.34 -14.12
N ASN A 181 2.82 6.26 -13.21
CA ASN A 181 1.46 6.44 -12.71
C ASN A 181 0.45 6.75 -13.82
N ASN A 182 0.86 7.49 -14.85
CA ASN A 182 -0.02 7.82 -15.98
C ASN A 182 -0.31 6.57 -16.81
N GLY A 183 0.70 5.74 -17.06
CA GLY A 183 0.56 4.44 -17.73
C GLY A 183 -0.30 3.46 -16.94
N LEU A 184 -0.27 3.54 -15.61
CA LEU A 184 -1.11 2.74 -14.70
C LEU A 184 -2.52 3.32 -14.49
N GLY A 185 -2.79 4.55 -14.95
CA GLY A 185 -4.05 5.25 -14.71
C GLY A 185 -4.30 5.60 -13.24
N ILE A 186 -3.25 5.74 -12.43
CA ILE A 186 -3.34 6.06 -11.00
C ILE A 186 -3.24 7.58 -10.83
N ALA A 187 -4.23 8.18 -10.18
CA ALA A 187 -4.22 9.61 -9.89
C ALA A 187 -3.04 9.98 -8.96
N PRO A 188 -2.40 11.15 -9.14
CA PRO A 188 -1.26 11.55 -8.28
C PRO A 188 -1.58 11.56 -6.79
N ALA A 189 -2.79 11.96 -6.39
CA ALA A 189 -3.23 11.95 -4.99
C ALA A 189 -3.35 10.53 -4.42
N ASP A 190 -3.91 9.60 -5.19
CA ASP A 190 -3.98 8.19 -4.81
C ASP A 190 -2.58 7.56 -4.72
N PHE A 191 -1.68 7.92 -5.63
CA PHE A 191 -0.28 7.49 -5.56
C PHE A 191 0.42 8.01 -4.31
N HIS A 192 0.24 9.28 -3.95
CA HIS A 192 0.76 9.82 -2.68
C HIS A 192 0.24 9.04 -1.47
N THR A 193 -1.05 8.70 -1.47
CA THR A 193 -1.67 7.87 -0.42
C THR A 193 -1.02 6.49 -0.33
N LEU A 194 -0.75 5.84 -1.48
CA LEU A 194 -0.05 4.56 -1.54
C LEU A 194 1.39 4.66 -1.02
N THR A 195 2.12 5.72 -1.37
CA THR A 195 3.48 5.92 -0.85
C THR A 195 3.51 6.17 0.66
N ALA A 196 2.49 6.85 1.20
CA ALA A 196 2.36 7.04 2.65
C ALA A 196 2.10 5.71 3.37
N LEU A 197 1.25 4.84 2.80
CA LEU A 197 1.04 3.49 3.33
C LEU A 197 2.34 2.66 3.27
N ALA A 198 3.06 2.69 2.13
CA ALA A 198 4.31 1.94 1.98
C ALA A 198 5.37 2.39 2.99
N ALA A 199 5.53 3.70 3.20
CA ALA A 199 6.43 4.25 4.20
C ALA A 199 6.04 3.82 5.63
N TYR A 200 4.74 3.82 5.94
CA TYR A 200 4.24 3.36 7.23
C TYR A 200 4.54 1.87 7.46
N VAL A 201 4.28 1.01 6.48
CA VAL A 201 4.59 -0.43 6.54
C VAL A 201 6.10 -0.66 6.70
N GLN A 202 6.93 0.10 5.98
CA GLN A 202 8.39 0.02 6.10
C GLN A 202 8.87 0.44 7.49
N GLU A 203 8.33 1.53 8.06
CA GLU A 203 8.62 1.94 9.44
C GLU A 203 8.29 0.80 10.42
N LEU A 204 7.10 0.18 10.27
CA LEU A 204 6.70 -0.95 11.08
C LEU A 204 7.59 -2.18 10.93
N GLN A 205 8.10 -2.48 9.74
CA GLN A 205 9.04 -3.59 9.56
C GLN A 205 10.36 -3.34 10.27
N LEU A 206 10.89 -2.12 10.14
CA LEU A 206 12.16 -1.75 10.76
C LEU A 206 12.07 -1.73 12.28
N SER A 207 10.95 -1.27 12.84
CA SER A 207 10.79 -1.11 14.28
C SER A 207 10.11 -2.31 14.96
N ALA A 208 9.22 -3.01 14.28
CA ALA A 208 8.26 -3.93 14.89
C ALA A 208 8.23 -5.32 14.24
N SER A 209 9.12 -5.64 13.29
CA SER A 209 9.07 -6.93 12.57
C SER A 209 9.01 -8.13 13.51
N ALA A 210 9.78 -8.11 14.60
CA ALA A 210 9.79 -9.19 15.58
C ALA A 210 8.45 -9.33 16.34
N LEU A 211 7.92 -8.20 16.81
CA LEU A 211 6.62 -8.15 17.48
C LEU A 211 5.50 -8.61 16.54
N LEU A 212 5.47 -8.09 15.32
CA LEU A 212 4.49 -8.47 14.30
C LEU A 212 4.58 -9.95 13.93
N SER A 213 5.80 -10.48 13.79
CA SER A 213 6.04 -11.90 13.51
C SER A 213 5.55 -12.80 14.65
N SER A 214 5.82 -12.44 15.92
CA SER A 214 5.28 -13.17 17.09
C SER A 214 3.75 -13.17 17.15
N MET A 215 3.10 -12.15 16.57
CA MET A 215 1.65 -12.06 16.43
C MET A 215 1.11 -12.76 15.18
N GLY A 216 1.98 -13.43 14.40
CA GLY A 216 1.60 -14.17 13.19
C GLY A 216 1.47 -13.29 11.93
N PHE A 217 1.93 -12.05 11.96
CA PHE A 217 1.92 -11.17 10.79
C PHE A 217 3.29 -11.16 10.10
N VAL A 218 3.33 -11.59 8.84
CA VAL A 218 4.50 -11.44 7.98
C VAL A 218 4.24 -10.30 7.00
N LEU A 219 4.93 -9.18 7.17
CA LEU A 219 4.87 -8.07 6.22
C LEU A 219 5.81 -8.39 5.04
N PRO A 220 5.39 -8.20 3.79
CA PRO A 220 6.22 -8.48 2.61
C PRO A 220 7.46 -7.58 2.62
N PRO A 221 8.67 -8.11 2.38
CA PRO A 221 9.94 -7.39 2.51
C PRO A 221 10.07 -6.19 1.58
#